data_AF-A0A167QQ62-F1
#
_entry.id   AF-A0A167QQ62-F1
#
_cell.length_a   1.000
_cell.length_b   1.000
_cell.length_c   1.000
_cell.angle_alpha   90.00
_cell.angle_beta   90.00
_cell.angle_gamma   90.00
#
_symmetry.space_group_name_H-M   'P 1'
#
loop_
_entity.id
_entity.type
_entity.pdbx_description
1 polymer ?
#
loop_
_entity_poly.entity_id
_entity_poly.type
_entity_poly.pdbx_seq_one_letter_code
_entity_poly.pdbx_strand_id
1 'polypeptide(L)'
;YRDSKTPRAVKVYSVAQESRHIIISNVPALGLSENLLKQCSLYGAVEEIRSLDDHASVEEFTKVYYLRLGTVDAARRLKQAMDDRPFYSNLLTIAYAPYYETVHDARLKLQNRRNAIHQKLSP
;
A
#
# COMPACT_ATOMS: atom_id res chain seq x y z
N TYR A 1 13.18 15.25 4.14
CA TYR A 1 12.14 14.92 3.14
C TYR A 1 10.77 14.99 3.85
N ARG A 2 9.74 15.58 3.25
CA ARG A 2 8.55 16.16 3.95
C ARG A 2 7.53 15.11 4.40
N ASP A 3 7.19 15.12 5.70
CA ASP A 3 6.21 14.24 6.35
C ASP A 3 4.81 14.37 5.71
N SER A 4 4.16 13.23 5.48
CA SER A 4 2.84 13.17 4.85
C SER A 4 1.72 13.73 5.73
N LYS A 5 1.98 13.85 7.05
CA LYS A 5 1.00 14.05 8.13
C LYS A 5 0.71 15.51 8.52
N THR A 6 1.48 16.48 8.03
CA THR A 6 1.20 17.90 8.30
C THR A 6 0.33 18.53 7.20
N PRO A 7 -0.87 19.05 7.51
CA PRO A 7 -1.75 19.69 6.53
C PRO A 7 -1.19 21.07 6.17
N ARG A 8 -0.23 21.11 5.25
CA ARG A 8 0.23 22.34 4.62
C ARG A 8 0.24 22.11 3.10
N ALA A 9 -0.59 22.90 2.40
CA ALA A 9 -0.89 22.88 0.96
C ALA A 9 -1.75 21.69 0.45
N VAL A 10 -2.62 21.99 -0.53
CA VAL A 10 -3.49 21.03 -1.23
C VAL A 10 -2.60 20.00 -1.94
N LYS A 11 -2.67 18.73 -1.53
CA LYS A 11 -2.06 17.61 -2.26
C LYS A 11 -3.03 17.11 -3.33
N VAL A 12 -2.61 17.16 -4.59
CA VAL A 12 -3.34 16.50 -5.68
C VAL A 12 -3.08 15.01 -5.57
N TYR A 13 -4.09 14.26 -5.12
CA TYR A 13 -4.08 12.81 -5.19
C TYR A 13 -4.57 12.37 -6.57
N SER A 14 -3.70 11.69 -7.32
CA SER A 14 -4.02 11.18 -8.66
C SER A 14 -3.92 9.67 -8.72
N VAL A 15 -4.59 9.08 -9.72
CA VAL A 15 -4.56 7.63 -10.00
C VAL A 15 -3.13 7.14 -10.27
N ALA A 16 -2.23 8.02 -10.71
CA ALA A 16 -0.82 7.68 -10.93
C ALA A 16 -0.07 7.39 -9.62
N GLN A 17 -0.48 8.01 -8.51
CA GLN A 17 0.15 7.82 -7.19
C GLN A 17 -0.39 6.58 -6.45
N GLU A 18 -1.54 6.07 -6.86
CA GLU A 18 -2.07 4.81 -6.35
C GLU A 18 -1.39 3.64 -7.06
N SER A 19 -1.19 2.55 -6.33
CA SER A 19 -0.62 1.33 -6.87
C SER A 19 -1.18 0.11 -6.16
N ARG A 20 -1.12 -1.05 -6.82
CA ARG A 20 -1.34 -2.35 -6.18
C ARG A 20 -0.12 -2.84 -5.39
N HIS A 21 1.02 -2.17 -5.60
CA HIS A 21 2.25 -2.36 -4.83
C HIS A 21 2.26 -1.40 -3.66
N ILE A 22 2.49 -1.93 -2.46
CA ILE A 22 2.57 -1.15 -1.23
C ILE A 22 3.80 -1.53 -0.42
N ILE A 23 4.25 -0.58 0.39
CA ILE A 23 5.25 -0.76 1.42
C ILE A 23 4.59 -0.57 2.76
N ILE A 24 4.81 -1.52 3.66
CA ILE A 24 4.36 -1.49 5.05
C ILE A 24 5.61 -1.33 5.91
N SER A 25 5.73 -0.20 6.58
CA SER A 25 6.82 0.12 7.51
C SER A 25 6.34 0.06 8.95
N ASN A 26 7.30 0.06 9.88
CA ASN A 26 7.06 0.02 11.33
C ASN A 26 6.42 -1.29 11.82
N VAL A 27 6.70 -2.41 11.16
CA VAL A 27 6.27 -3.73 11.61
C VAL A 27 7.25 -4.23 12.68
N PRO A 28 6.83 -4.61 13.89
CA PRO A 28 7.76 -5.09 14.92
C PRO A 28 8.57 -6.31 14.46
N ALA A 29 9.86 -6.36 14.78
CA ALA A 29 10.78 -7.45 14.41
C ALA A 29 10.56 -8.76 15.21
N LEU A 30 9.31 -9.10 15.53
CA LEU A 30 8.90 -10.25 16.35
C LEU A 30 8.50 -11.49 15.51
N GLY A 31 8.91 -11.56 14.24
CA GLY A 31 8.53 -12.66 13.35
C GLY A 31 7.05 -12.64 12.93
N LEU A 32 6.42 -11.47 12.85
CA LEU A 32 4.98 -11.30 12.61
C LEU A 32 4.55 -11.35 11.14
N SER A 33 5.39 -11.89 10.25
CA SER A 33 5.14 -11.90 8.79
C SER A 33 3.85 -12.65 8.43
N GLU A 34 3.59 -13.81 9.04
CA GLU A 34 2.37 -14.57 8.81
C GLU A 34 1.12 -13.83 9.31
N ASN A 35 1.23 -13.15 10.44
CA ASN A 35 0.12 -12.41 11.02
C ASN A 35 -0.20 -11.17 10.19
N LEU A 36 0.83 -10.49 9.70
CA LEU A 36 0.70 -9.41 8.74
C LEU A 36 0.02 -9.90 7.46
N LEU A 37 0.45 -11.04 6.90
CA LEU A 37 -0.15 -11.63 5.71
C LEU A 37 -1.64 -11.97 5.94
N LYS A 38 -1.98 -12.60 7.06
CA LYS A 38 -3.37 -12.94 7.44
C LYS A 38 -4.24 -11.69 7.50
N GLN A 39 -3.76 -10.62 8.12
CA GLN A 39 -4.48 -9.34 8.19
C GLN A 39 -4.63 -8.69 6.80
N CYS A 40 -3.56 -8.65 6.00
CA CYS A 40 -3.58 -8.08 4.66
C CYS A 40 -4.56 -8.80 3.72
N SER A 41 -4.66 -10.13 3.87
CA SER A 41 -5.51 -10.99 3.04
C SER A 41 -7.01 -10.71 3.21
N LEU A 42 -7.43 -10.07 4.31
CA LEU A 42 -8.82 -9.63 4.53
C LEU A 42 -9.26 -8.56 3.53
N TYR A 43 -8.32 -7.81 2.96
CA TYR A 43 -8.60 -6.71 2.05
C TYR A 43 -8.45 -7.10 0.57
N GLY A 44 -7.89 -8.26 0.26
CA GLY A 44 -7.84 -8.80 -1.09
C GLY A 44 -6.76 -9.87 -1.25
N ALA A 45 -6.71 -10.46 -2.45
CA ALA A 45 -5.69 -11.45 -2.79
C ALA A 45 -4.29 -10.83 -2.73
N VAL A 46 -3.44 -11.38 -1.89
CA VAL A 46 -2.01 -11.07 -1.82
C VAL A 46 -1.29 -11.95 -2.84
N GLU A 47 -0.67 -11.34 -3.85
CA GLU A 47 0.11 -12.05 -4.88
C GLU A 47 1.56 -12.28 -4.43
N GLU A 48 2.14 -11.34 -3.69
CA GLU A 48 3.53 -11.39 -3.26
C GLU A 48 3.70 -10.65 -1.92
N ILE A 49 4.52 -11.21 -1.04
CA ILE A 49 5.00 -10.55 0.18
C ILE A 49 6.50 -10.85 0.34
N ARG A 50 7.31 -9.82 0.64
CA ARG A 50 8.74 -9.99 0.94
C ARG A 50 9.23 -8.96 1.95
N SER A 51 10.21 -9.31 2.78
CA SER A 51 10.91 -8.34 3.61
C SER A 51 11.80 -7.43 2.75
N LEU A 52 11.91 -6.18 3.14
CA LEU A 52 12.84 -5.21 2.56
C LEU A 52 13.84 -4.80 3.66
N ASP A 53 14.80 -5.68 3.93
CA ASP A 53 15.76 -5.49 5.02
C ASP A 53 16.74 -4.32 4.75
N ASP A 54 16.94 -3.95 3.49
CA ASP A 54 17.80 -2.81 3.08
C ASP A 54 17.03 -1.49 2.86
N HIS A 55 15.75 -1.42 3.24
CA HIS A 55 14.96 -0.21 3.03
C HIS A 55 15.37 0.90 4.01
N ALA A 56 15.40 2.16 3.55
CA ALA A 56 15.79 3.33 4.36
C ALA A 56 14.90 3.61 5.60
N SER A 57 13.80 2.87 5.76
CA SER A 57 12.87 2.97 6.89
C SER A 57 12.99 1.81 7.88
N VAL A 58 13.99 0.94 7.71
CA VAL A 58 14.31 -0.13 8.65
C VAL A 58 15.06 0.46 9.84
N GLU A 59 14.63 0.10 11.04
CA GLU A 59 15.27 0.45 12.31
C GLU A 59 15.56 -0.83 13.11
N GLU A 60 16.35 -0.73 14.18
CA GLU A 60 16.80 -1.89 14.99
C GLU A 60 15.67 -2.83 15.45
N PHE A 61 14.46 -2.29 15.69
CA PHE A 61 13.31 -3.04 16.19
C PHE A 61 12.14 -3.14 15.20
N THR A 62 12.30 -2.60 13.99
CA THR A 62 11.21 -2.52 13.00
C THR A 62 11.63 -3.09 11.66
N LYS A 63 10.67 -3.69 10.96
CA LYS A 63 10.83 -4.26 9.63
C LYS A 63 9.94 -3.53 8.65
N VAL A 64 10.40 -3.56 7.40
CA VAL A 64 9.69 -3.06 6.24
C VAL A 64 9.33 -4.24 5.36
N TYR A 65 8.09 -4.28 4.89
CA TYR A 65 7.60 -5.30 3.98
C TYR A 65 7.10 -4.65 2.70
N TYR A 66 7.39 -5.30 1.58
CA TYR A 66 6.71 -5.07 0.32
C TYR A 66 5.56 -6.05 0.19
N LEU A 67 4.44 -5.56 -0.32
CA LEU A 67 3.26 -6.36 -0.63
C LEU A 67 2.75 -6.00 -2.03
N ARG A 68 2.41 -7.02 -2.81
CA ARG A 68 1.71 -6.89 -4.08
C ARG A 68 0.32 -7.49 -3.96
N LEU A 69 -0.70 -6.68 -4.23
CA LEU A 69 -2.10 -7.10 -4.22
C LEU A 69 -2.62 -7.35 -5.63
N GLY A 70 -3.68 -8.14 -5.73
CA GLY A 70 -4.33 -8.45 -7.01
C GLY A 70 -4.88 -7.22 -7.73
N THR A 71 -5.39 -6.23 -6.98
CA THR A 71 -5.99 -5.02 -7.55
C THR A 71 -5.59 -3.75 -6.81
N VAL A 72 -5.62 -2.61 -7.51
CA VAL A 72 -5.40 -1.28 -6.90
C VAL A 72 -6.49 -0.95 -5.87
N ASP A 73 -7.72 -1.41 -6.09
CA ASP A 73 -8.83 -1.21 -5.15
C ASP A 73 -8.64 -1.99 -3.84
N ALA A 74 -8.09 -3.21 -3.91
CA ALA A 74 -7.69 -3.95 -2.71
C ALA A 74 -6.59 -3.18 -1.94
N ALA A 75 -5.60 -2.63 -2.64
CA ALA A 75 -4.55 -1.81 -2.02
C ALA A 75 -5.11 -0.54 -1.39
N ARG A 76 -6.12 0.10 -2.01
CA ARG A 76 -6.82 1.25 -1.42
C ARG A 76 -7.55 0.90 -0.13
N ARG A 77 -8.31 -0.21 -0.13
CA ARG A 77 -9.01 -0.67 1.08
C ARG A 77 -8.03 -1.05 2.19
N LEU A 78 -6.95 -1.75 1.85
CA LEU A 78 -5.92 -2.14 2.83
C LEU A 78 -5.25 -0.91 3.43
N LYS A 79 -4.76 0.02 2.60
CA LYS A 79 -4.14 1.26 3.08
C LYS A 79 -5.10 2.05 3.96
N GLN A 80 -6.34 2.26 3.53
CA GLN A 80 -7.32 3.00 4.33
C GLN A 80 -7.62 2.32 5.67
N ALA A 81 -7.59 0.99 5.73
CA ALA A 81 -7.95 0.25 6.93
C ALA A 81 -6.79 0.11 7.92
N MET A 82 -5.54 -0.04 7.45
CA MET A 82 -4.39 -0.40 8.28
C MET A 82 -3.37 0.73 8.47
N ASP A 83 -3.36 1.76 7.61
CA ASP A 83 -2.46 2.89 7.75
C ASP A 83 -2.77 3.69 9.03
N ASP A 84 -1.72 4.04 9.78
CA ASP A 84 -1.80 4.67 11.11
C ASP A 84 -2.67 3.89 12.12
N ARG A 85 -2.81 2.57 11.93
CA ARG A 85 -3.47 1.68 12.91
C ARG A 85 -2.45 0.91 13.75
N PRO A 86 -2.81 0.59 15.01
CA PRO A 86 -2.01 -0.29 15.85
C PRO A 86 -1.88 -1.68 15.23
N PHE A 87 -0.64 -2.14 15.13
CA PHE A 87 -0.28 -3.53 14.85
C PHE A 87 0.71 -3.95 15.94
N TYR A 88 0.19 -4.67 16.93
CA TYR A 88 0.91 -4.97 18.18
C TYR A 88 1.35 -3.67 18.89
N SER A 89 2.65 -3.45 19.04
CA SER A 89 3.21 -2.30 19.77
C SER A 89 3.31 -1.02 18.93
N ASN A 90 3.18 -1.12 17.61
CA ASN A 90 3.55 -0.03 16.69
C ASN A 90 2.38 0.40 15.81
N LEU A 91 2.37 1.67 15.38
CA LEU A 91 1.46 2.15 14.33
C LEU A 91 2.06 1.86 12.96
N LEU A 92 1.34 1.12 12.13
CA LEU A 92 1.81 0.83 10.77
C LEU A 92 1.84 2.10 9.92
N THR A 93 2.85 2.22 9.08
CA THR A 93 2.89 3.23 8.03
C THR A 93 2.83 2.55 6.68
N ILE A 94 1.82 2.84 5.88
CA ILE A 94 1.60 2.20 4.58
C ILE A 94 1.76 3.24 3.48
N ALA A 95 2.62 2.97 2.50
CA ALA A 95 2.82 3.82 1.35
C ALA A 95 2.59 3.05 0.05
N TYR A 96 1.99 3.70 -0.96
CA TYR A 96 2.00 3.14 -2.30
C TYR A 96 3.41 3.19 -2.88
N ALA A 97 3.74 2.20 -3.69
CA ALA A 97 5.04 2.09 -4.32
C ALA A 97 4.88 1.94 -5.86
N PRO A 98 4.40 2.99 -6.56
CA PRO A 98 4.15 2.94 -8.00
C PRO A 98 5.42 2.68 -8.83
N TYR A 99 6.60 2.91 -8.26
CA TYR A 99 7.89 2.62 -8.89
C TYR A 99 8.19 1.11 -9.02
N TYR A 100 7.42 0.24 -8.37
CA TYR A 100 7.45 -1.21 -8.62
C TYR A 100 6.46 -1.67 -9.71
N GLU A 101 5.65 -0.76 -10.27
CA GLU A 101 4.72 -1.12 -11.32
C GLU A 101 5.43 -1.50 -12.62
N THR A 102 4.96 -2.58 -13.23
CA THR A 102 5.26 -2.89 -14.61
C THR A 102 4.39 -2.06 -15.56
N VAL A 103 4.78 -2.00 -16.84
CA VAL A 103 3.96 -1.37 -17.90
C VAL A 103 2.56 -2.00 -17.97
N HIS A 104 2.47 -3.32 -17.72
CA HIS A 104 1.20 -4.02 -17.68
C HIS A 104 0.31 -3.53 -16.52
N ASP A 105 0.88 -3.33 -15.34
CA ASP A 105 0.16 -2.81 -14.17
C ASP A 105 -0.38 -1.41 -14.44
N ALA A 106 0.44 -0.54 -15.00
CA ALA A 106 0.05 0.82 -15.35
C ALA A 106 -1.11 0.81 -16.37
N ARG A 107 -1.04 -0.06 -17.40
CA ARG A 107 -2.11 -0.23 -18.39
C ARG A 107 -3.41 -0.69 -17.75
N LEU A 108 -3.37 -1.72 -16.90
CA LEU A 108 -4.55 -2.25 -16.22
C LEU A 108 -5.17 -1.21 -15.28
N LYS A 109 -4.33 -0.49 -14.51
CA LYS A 109 -4.74 0.62 -13.63
C LYS A 109 -5.50 1.70 -14.40
N LEU A 110 -4.96 2.16 -15.52
CA LEU A 110 -5.60 3.18 -16.36
C LEU A 110 -6.90 2.68 -17.02
N GLN A 111 -6.92 1.44 -17.50
CA GLN A 111 -8.11 0.83 -18.09
C GLN A 111 -9.23 0.70 -17.05
N ASN A 112 -8.93 0.20 -15.86
CA ASN A 112 -9.87 0.09 -14.75
C ASN A 112 -10.42 1.46 -14.36
N ARG A 113 -9.57 2.48 -14.30
CA ARG A 113 -10.01 3.85 -14.02
C ARG A 113 -10.98 4.36 -15.09
N ARG A 114 -10.66 4.16 -16.37
CA ARG A 114 -11.53 4.58 -17.49
C ARG A 114 -12.90 3.92 -17.41
N ASN A 115 -12.92 2.61 -17.15
CA ASN A 115 -14.17 1.85 -17.00
C ASN A 115 -14.99 2.34 -15.80
N ALA A 116 -14.35 2.59 -14.65
CA ALA A 116 -15.02 3.12 -13.46
C ALA A 116 -15.58 4.52 -13.67
N ILE A 117 -14.94 5.37 -14.48
CA ILE A 117 -15.50 6.68 -14.87
C ILE A 117 -16.70 6.47 -15.78
N HIS A 118 -16.58 5.61 -16.79
CA HIS A 118 -17.66 5.33 -17.72
C HIS A 118 -18.93 4.82 -17.00
N GLN A 119 -18.77 3.91 -16.04
CA GLN A 119 -19.88 3.40 -15.22
C GLN A 119 -20.55 4.49 -14.35
N LYS A 120 -19.81 5.52 -13.95
CA LYS A 120 -20.38 6.67 -13.19
C LYS A 120 -21.11 7.66 -14.08
N LEU A 121 -20.79 7.69 -15.38
CA LEU A 121 -21.39 8.59 -16.36
C LEU A 121 -22.58 7.97 -17.09
N SER A 122 -22.69 6.63 -17.10
CA SER A 122 -23.87 5.94 -17.63
C SER A 122 -25.06 6.14 -16.66
N PRO A 123 -26.20 6.65 -17.15
CA PRO A 123 -27.40 6.91 -16.35
C PRO A 123 -28.09 5.63 -15.86
#